data_AF-A0A8H2PTT3-F1
#
_entry.id   AF-A0A8H2PTT3-F1
#
_cell.length_a   1.000
_cell.length_b   1.000
_cell.length_c   1.000
_cell.angle_alpha   90.00
_cell.angle_beta   90.00
_cell.angle_gamma   90.00
#
_symmetry.space_group_name_H-M   'P 1'
#
loop_
_entity.id
_entity.type
_entity.pdbx_description
1 polymer ?
#
loop_
_entity_poly.entity_id
_entity_poly.type
_entity_poly.pdbx_seq_one_letter_code
_entity_poly.pdbx_strand_id
1 'polypeptide(L)'
;MTADLLFLMTRALRALRNSKIVGDFSKVAALIRGMTEKLRPTDISDYQMAVAHLRELDPGMPDLDWGIVSKFRPRLETPAQWEAIRSFVISIVLMTQPRDFNPVRTAMTVLTRYVAWVWATTGAELRFEKIFTQRLLDAFVEIGLADRSPAYRFDVHRRIAVLIEKQTDARLKRIPEPAPSKKMVPYTSAELARFQSWALGQNSDRRRHNAYSILALCGGAGLSAAELIDTRIEHLATDGVHITVSVQGSRPRVVPISTTWHPALARAVDGRSTGYLFHGNRGEEYSPRLVQSYLSEQKWDLRVSASRLRLTWIIQQFDNDLPLAVIKEVCGFINLASVDRYLHLIAPRPAGDYFEQIAGSAVTR
;
A
#
# COMPACT_ATOMS: atom_id res chain seq x y z
N MET A 1 -24.40 36.71 0.86
CA MET A 1 -24.86 35.40 1.37
C MET A 1 -26.33 35.55 1.76
N THR A 2 -27.28 35.06 0.96
CA THR A 2 -28.72 35.24 1.25
C THR A 2 -29.22 34.14 2.20
N ALA A 3 -30.09 34.52 3.13
CA ALA A 3 -30.66 33.66 4.18
C ALA A 3 -31.34 32.37 3.64
N ASP A 4 -31.73 32.37 2.36
CA ASP A 4 -32.32 31.22 1.67
C ASP A 4 -31.38 30.01 1.55
N LEU A 5 -30.06 30.25 1.42
CA LEU A 5 -29.07 29.18 1.29
C LEU A 5 -28.89 28.40 2.60
N LEU A 6 -28.91 29.11 3.73
CA LEU A 6 -28.81 28.51 5.06
C LEU A 6 -30.10 27.73 5.41
N PHE A 7 -31.25 28.22 4.96
CA PHE A 7 -32.55 27.57 5.16
C PHE A 7 -32.70 26.27 4.34
N LEU A 8 -32.26 26.28 3.09
CA LEU A 8 -32.20 25.09 2.22
C LEU A 8 -31.23 24.03 2.75
N MET A 9 -30.04 24.43 3.22
CA MET A 9 -29.07 23.52 3.85
C MET A 9 -29.63 22.86 5.11
N THR A 10 -30.29 23.64 5.98
CA THR A 10 -30.85 23.12 7.24
C THR A 10 -31.98 22.12 6.99
N ARG A 11 -32.83 22.33 5.96
CA ARG A 11 -33.85 21.34 5.56
C ARG A 11 -33.25 20.06 4.98
N ALA A 12 -32.21 20.17 4.16
CA ALA A 12 -31.56 19.02 3.55
C ALA A 12 -30.85 18.13 4.59
N LEU A 13 -30.16 18.74 5.56
CA LEU A 13 -29.50 18.02 6.66
C LEU A 13 -30.50 17.36 7.60
N ARG A 14 -31.66 17.98 7.85
CA ARG A 14 -32.75 17.38 8.62
C ARG A 14 -33.41 16.20 7.91
N ALA A 15 -33.45 16.23 6.56
CA ALA A 15 -33.94 15.13 5.75
C ALA A 15 -32.97 13.93 5.73
N LEU A 16 -31.66 14.18 5.71
CA LEU A 16 -30.60 13.16 5.76
C LEU A 16 -30.47 12.50 7.14
N ARG A 17 -30.69 13.26 8.22
CA ARG A 17 -30.60 12.74 9.60
C ARG A 17 -31.73 11.79 9.99
N ASN A 18 -32.88 11.86 9.30
CA ASN A 18 -34.04 11.01 9.58
C ASN A 18 -34.14 9.78 8.66
N SER A 19 -33.35 9.70 7.58
CA SER A 19 -33.27 8.49 6.77
C SER A 19 -32.31 7.50 7.42
N LYS A 20 -32.86 6.45 8.04
CA LYS A 20 -32.09 5.22 8.29
C LYS A 20 -31.51 4.77 6.94
N ILE A 21 -30.21 4.47 6.96
CA ILE A 21 -29.33 4.17 5.83
C ILE A 21 -29.98 3.24 4.79
N VAL A 22 -29.59 3.45 3.52
CA VAL A 22 -30.02 2.81 2.26
C VAL A 22 -31.05 3.65 1.46
N GLY A 23 -30.58 4.29 0.39
CA GLY A 23 -31.39 4.44 -0.83
C GLY A 23 -32.09 5.78 -1.12
N ASP A 24 -31.36 6.90 -1.22
CA ASP A 24 -31.88 8.00 -2.06
C ASP A 24 -30.76 8.83 -2.73
N PHE A 25 -30.14 8.22 -3.76
CA PHE A 25 -29.16 8.86 -4.65
C PHE A 25 -29.70 10.15 -5.29
N SER A 26 -31.03 10.24 -5.51
CA SER A 26 -31.72 11.42 -6.05
C SER A 26 -31.48 12.67 -5.21
N LYS A 27 -31.49 12.54 -3.88
CA LYS A 27 -31.36 13.67 -2.94
C LYS A 27 -29.92 14.14 -2.81
N VAL A 28 -28.97 13.21 -2.77
CA VAL A 28 -27.53 13.54 -2.76
C VAL A 28 -27.11 14.15 -4.09
N ALA A 29 -27.59 13.62 -5.22
CA ALA A 29 -27.35 14.18 -6.55
C ALA A 29 -27.99 15.56 -6.75
N ALA A 30 -29.19 15.80 -6.20
CA ALA A 30 -29.83 17.12 -6.22
C ALA A 30 -29.05 18.15 -5.38
N LEU A 31 -28.50 17.73 -4.23
CA LEU A 31 -27.65 18.56 -3.39
C LEU A 31 -26.33 18.92 -4.11
N ILE A 32 -25.71 17.94 -4.77
CA ILE A 32 -24.50 18.12 -5.58
C ILE A 32 -24.76 19.06 -6.77
N ARG A 33 -25.91 18.92 -7.46
CA ARG A 33 -26.30 19.78 -8.60
C ARG A 33 -26.43 21.25 -8.18
N GLY A 34 -27.01 21.51 -7.01
CA GLY A 34 -27.11 22.87 -6.45
C GLY A 34 -25.76 23.48 -6.06
N MET A 35 -24.76 22.66 -5.76
CA MET A 35 -23.40 23.11 -5.42
C MET A 35 -22.54 23.35 -6.67
N THR A 36 -22.60 22.49 -7.69
CA THR A 36 -21.76 22.60 -8.90
C THR A 36 -22.15 23.74 -9.84
N GLU A 37 -23.42 24.18 -9.84
CA GLU A 37 -23.85 25.31 -10.68
C GLU A 37 -23.40 26.69 -10.17
N LYS A 38 -22.98 26.80 -8.90
CA LYS A 38 -22.66 28.10 -8.28
C LYS A 38 -21.24 28.28 -7.76
N LEU A 39 -20.44 27.21 -7.69
CA LEU A 39 -19.08 27.27 -7.18
C LEU A 39 -18.07 27.35 -8.35
N ARG A 40 -17.76 28.57 -8.79
CA ARG A 40 -16.43 28.85 -9.37
C ARG A 40 -15.51 29.18 -8.19
N PRO A 41 -14.52 28.35 -7.84
CA PRO A 41 -13.78 28.55 -6.61
C PRO A 41 -12.76 29.67 -6.78
N THR A 42 -13.11 30.88 -6.33
CA THR A 42 -12.15 31.98 -6.12
C THR A 42 -11.92 32.33 -4.65
N ASP A 43 -12.74 31.83 -3.72
CA ASP A 43 -12.65 32.19 -2.29
C ASP A 43 -12.45 31.00 -1.33
N ILE A 44 -11.57 31.19 -0.35
CA ILE A 44 -11.21 30.21 0.71
C ILE A 44 -12.44 29.81 1.56
N SER A 45 -13.44 30.68 1.69
CA SER A 45 -14.69 30.43 2.43
C SER A 45 -15.54 29.34 1.79
N ASP A 46 -15.63 29.33 0.46
CA ASP A 46 -16.39 28.34 -0.31
C ASP A 46 -15.79 26.93 -0.18
N TYR A 47 -14.45 26.87 -0.12
CA TYR A 47 -13.73 25.63 0.14
C TYR A 47 -14.03 25.09 1.54
N GLN A 48 -14.03 25.94 2.58
CA GLN A 48 -14.33 25.52 3.96
C GLN A 48 -15.77 24.99 4.10
N MET A 49 -16.75 25.63 3.45
CA MET A 49 -18.14 25.16 3.44
C MET A 49 -18.31 23.83 2.68
N ALA A 50 -17.70 23.71 1.50
CA ALA A 50 -17.73 22.47 0.73
C ALA A 50 -17.07 21.30 1.49
N VAL A 51 -15.97 21.56 2.20
CA VAL A 51 -15.28 20.58 3.05
C VAL A 51 -16.14 20.21 4.26
N ALA A 52 -16.77 21.18 4.94
CA ALA A 52 -17.65 20.90 6.08
C ALA A 52 -18.80 19.96 5.68
N HIS A 53 -19.44 20.22 4.55
CA HIS A 53 -20.54 19.39 4.07
C HIS A 53 -20.09 17.96 3.68
N LEU A 54 -18.94 17.82 3.01
CA LEU A 54 -18.41 16.50 2.70
C LEU A 54 -18.09 15.72 3.99
N ARG A 55 -17.63 16.39 5.05
CA ARG A 55 -17.34 15.74 6.35
C ARG A 55 -18.59 15.19 7.04
N GLU A 56 -19.76 15.76 6.78
CA GLU A 56 -21.03 15.24 7.28
C GLU A 56 -21.41 13.88 6.67
N LEU A 57 -20.86 13.52 5.49
CA LEU A 57 -21.12 12.23 4.84
C LEU A 57 -20.44 11.05 5.54
N ASP A 58 -19.34 11.30 6.28
CA ASP A 58 -18.72 10.31 7.16
C ASP A 58 -18.15 10.98 8.42
N PRO A 59 -19.00 11.26 9.44
CA PRO A 59 -18.57 11.90 10.67
C PRO A 59 -17.55 11.08 11.48
N GLY A 60 -17.45 9.78 11.22
CA GLY A 60 -16.54 8.86 11.91
C GLY A 60 -15.16 8.75 11.27
N MET A 61 -14.87 9.49 10.20
CA MET A 61 -13.57 9.44 9.53
C MET A 61 -12.48 10.11 10.40
N PRO A 62 -11.33 9.44 10.65
CA PRO A 62 -10.21 10.05 11.37
C PRO A 62 -9.70 11.33 10.68
N ASP A 63 -9.29 12.34 11.46
CA ASP A 63 -8.80 13.62 10.93
C ASP A 63 -7.60 13.47 9.99
N LEU A 64 -6.72 12.50 10.27
CA LEU A 64 -5.57 12.20 9.42
C LEU A 64 -6.02 11.76 8.01
N ASP A 65 -7.03 10.90 7.94
CA ASP A 65 -7.58 10.41 6.67
C ASP A 65 -8.33 11.53 5.94
N TRP A 66 -9.00 12.42 6.69
CA TRP A 66 -9.62 13.63 6.13
C TRP A 66 -8.60 14.57 5.48
N GLY A 67 -7.40 14.68 6.06
CA GLY A 67 -6.27 15.39 5.47
C GLY A 67 -5.94 14.89 4.06
N ILE A 68 -5.99 13.57 3.84
CA ILE A 68 -5.75 12.97 2.52
C ILE A 68 -6.80 13.42 1.52
N VAL A 69 -8.09 13.29 1.87
CA VAL A 69 -9.21 13.59 0.98
C VAL A 69 -9.23 15.07 0.60
N SER A 70 -9.09 15.95 1.60
CA SER A 70 -9.16 17.40 1.42
C SER A 70 -7.98 17.94 0.59
N LYS A 71 -6.76 17.49 0.91
CA LYS A 71 -5.51 17.94 0.26
C LYS A 71 -5.13 17.10 -0.97
N PHE A 72 -5.94 16.11 -1.35
CA PHE A 72 -5.66 15.28 -2.52
C PHE A 72 -5.51 16.15 -3.78
N ARG A 73 -4.40 15.95 -4.50
CA ARG A 73 -4.14 16.59 -5.79
C ARG A 73 -3.70 15.52 -6.79
N PRO A 74 -4.59 15.09 -7.70
CA PRO A 74 -4.26 14.08 -8.69
C PRO A 74 -3.36 14.65 -9.79
N ARG A 75 -2.60 13.78 -10.44
CA ARG A 75 -1.91 14.11 -11.69
C ARG A 75 -2.88 13.88 -12.85
N LEU A 76 -3.64 14.91 -13.19
CA LEU A 76 -4.55 14.95 -14.34
C LEU A 76 -3.98 15.90 -15.41
N GLU A 77 -4.53 15.82 -16.62
CA GLU A 77 -4.10 16.63 -17.76
C GLU A 77 -4.35 18.12 -17.53
N THR A 78 -5.46 18.47 -16.87
CA THR A 78 -5.79 19.86 -16.55
C THR A 78 -6.28 20.03 -15.11
N PRO A 79 -5.95 21.15 -14.44
CA PRO A 79 -6.52 21.48 -13.12
C PRO A 79 -8.05 21.59 -13.15
N ALA A 80 -8.62 22.11 -14.24
CA ALA A 80 -10.06 22.27 -14.41
C ALA A 80 -10.82 20.93 -14.38
N GLN A 81 -10.22 19.86 -14.91
CA GLN A 81 -10.79 18.51 -14.85
C GLN A 81 -10.94 18.03 -13.41
N TRP A 82 -9.97 18.32 -12.54
CA TRP A 82 -10.07 17.96 -11.12
C TRP A 82 -11.20 18.74 -10.44
N GLU A 83 -11.25 20.06 -10.64
CA GLU A 83 -12.30 20.90 -10.06
C GLU A 83 -13.71 20.43 -10.44
N ALA A 84 -13.91 20.00 -11.69
CA ALA A 84 -15.19 19.51 -12.17
C ALA A 84 -15.65 18.21 -11.47
N ILE A 85 -14.73 17.28 -11.18
CA ILE A 85 -15.07 15.93 -10.68
C ILE A 85 -14.85 15.75 -9.17
N ARG A 86 -14.14 16.68 -8.52
CA ARG A 86 -13.62 16.54 -7.15
C ARG A 86 -14.69 16.14 -6.14
N SER A 87 -15.76 16.92 -6.04
CA SER A 87 -16.82 16.70 -5.05
C SER A 87 -17.52 15.36 -5.24
N PHE A 88 -17.70 14.94 -6.49
CA PHE A 88 -18.31 13.66 -6.83
C PHE A 88 -17.40 12.46 -6.48
N VAL A 89 -16.10 12.56 -6.74
CA VAL A 89 -15.15 11.51 -6.36
C VAL A 89 -15.07 11.38 -4.83
N ILE A 90 -14.97 12.50 -4.13
CA ILE A 90 -14.88 12.51 -2.67
C ILE A 90 -16.15 11.89 -2.06
N SER A 91 -17.34 12.26 -2.53
CA SER A 91 -18.58 11.70 -1.97
C SER A 91 -18.63 10.18 -2.11
N ILE A 92 -18.20 9.64 -3.24
CA ILE A 92 -18.14 8.18 -3.45
C ILE A 92 -17.13 7.52 -2.51
N VAL A 93 -15.95 8.12 -2.33
CA VAL A 93 -14.95 7.58 -1.39
C VAL A 93 -15.51 7.54 0.03
N LEU A 94 -16.17 8.61 0.48
CA LEU A 94 -16.76 8.67 1.82
C LEU A 94 -17.92 7.68 2.00
N MET A 95 -18.72 7.44 0.96
CA MET A 95 -19.77 6.41 0.98
C MET A 95 -19.21 5.00 1.19
N THR A 96 -17.94 4.74 0.86
CA THR A 96 -17.30 3.44 1.15
C THR A 96 -16.83 3.29 2.60
N GLN A 97 -16.94 4.35 3.41
CA GLN A 97 -16.50 4.42 4.81
C GLN A 97 -15.12 3.80 5.06
N PRO A 98 -14.07 4.24 4.35
CA PRO A 98 -12.74 3.72 4.56
C PRO A 98 -12.24 4.15 5.95
N ARG A 99 -11.76 3.20 6.76
CA ARG A 99 -11.29 3.43 8.15
C ARG A 99 -9.77 3.40 8.30
N ASP A 100 -9.04 3.34 7.18
CA ASP A 100 -7.58 3.26 7.16
C ASP A 100 -6.97 4.12 6.03
N PHE A 101 -5.80 4.71 6.29
CA PHE A 101 -5.02 5.55 5.38
C PHE A 101 -4.83 4.97 3.96
N ASN A 102 -4.38 3.71 3.87
CA ASN A 102 -4.02 3.08 2.60
C ASN A 102 -5.25 2.80 1.70
N PRO A 103 -6.36 2.26 2.23
CA PRO A 103 -7.64 2.21 1.53
C PRO A 103 -8.12 3.58 1.02
N VAL A 104 -8.09 4.64 1.84
CA VAL A 104 -8.51 6.00 1.44
C VAL A 104 -7.71 6.48 0.24
N ARG A 105 -6.37 6.45 0.34
CA ARG A 105 -5.49 6.95 -0.73
C ARG A 105 -5.65 6.14 -2.03
N THR A 106 -5.76 4.82 -1.91
CA THR A 106 -5.99 3.94 -3.05
C THR A 106 -7.32 4.24 -3.73
N ALA A 107 -8.40 4.37 -2.94
CA ALA A 107 -9.74 4.68 -3.45
C ALA A 107 -9.77 6.04 -4.16
N MET A 108 -9.23 7.10 -3.52
CA MET A 108 -9.09 8.42 -4.13
C MET A 108 -8.34 8.34 -5.47
N THR A 109 -7.23 7.61 -5.53
CA THR A 109 -6.42 7.49 -6.75
C THR A 109 -7.15 6.77 -7.88
N VAL A 110 -7.75 5.61 -7.59
CA VAL A 110 -8.43 4.78 -8.60
C VAL A 110 -9.69 5.46 -9.10
N LEU A 111 -10.53 5.97 -8.19
CA LEU A 111 -11.80 6.60 -8.56
C LEU A 111 -11.58 7.93 -9.28
N THR A 112 -10.59 8.74 -8.88
CA THR A 112 -10.27 9.96 -9.62
C THR A 112 -9.89 9.66 -11.05
N ARG A 113 -9.01 8.66 -11.29
CA ARG A 113 -8.60 8.31 -12.65
C ARG A 113 -9.78 7.79 -13.49
N TYR A 114 -10.63 6.96 -12.89
CA TYR A 114 -11.82 6.43 -13.57
C TYR A 114 -12.81 7.54 -13.93
N VAL A 115 -13.23 8.35 -12.95
CA VAL A 115 -14.21 9.41 -13.16
C VAL A 115 -13.66 10.48 -14.11
N ALA A 116 -12.39 10.84 -14.00
CA ALA A 116 -11.74 11.78 -14.92
C ALA A 116 -11.80 11.28 -16.38
N TRP A 117 -11.50 9.99 -16.58
CA TRP A 117 -11.55 9.36 -17.91
C TRP A 117 -12.96 9.29 -18.47
N VAL A 118 -13.94 8.86 -17.66
CA VAL A 118 -15.36 8.81 -18.08
C VAL A 118 -15.86 10.22 -18.43
N TRP A 119 -15.60 11.20 -17.56
CA TRP A 119 -16.02 12.58 -17.77
C TRP A 119 -15.43 13.16 -19.07
N ALA A 120 -14.13 12.96 -19.30
CA ALA A 120 -13.47 13.45 -20.52
C ALA A 120 -13.94 12.73 -21.80
N THR A 121 -14.25 11.43 -21.71
CA THR A 121 -14.60 10.61 -22.89
C THR A 121 -16.07 10.74 -23.27
N THR A 122 -16.96 10.98 -22.30
CA THR A 122 -18.42 10.92 -22.52
C THR A 122 -19.14 12.25 -22.32
N GLY A 123 -18.54 13.20 -21.62
CA GLY A 123 -19.24 14.40 -21.15
C GLY A 123 -20.44 14.07 -20.24
N ALA A 124 -20.51 12.84 -19.69
CA ALA A 124 -21.65 12.39 -18.92
C ALA A 124 -21.85 13.26 -17.68
N GLU A 125 -23.13 13.50 -17.36
CA GLU A 125 -23.50 14.10 -16.09
C GLU A 125 -22.96 13.25 -14.93
N LEU A 126 -22.39 13.91 -13.92
CA LEU A 126 -21.80 13.25 -12.76
C LEU A 126 -22.87 12.65 -11.83
N ARG A 127 -23.46 11.53 -12.27
CA ARG A 127 -24.39 10.70 -11.49
C ARG A 127 -23.84 9.29 -11.36
N PHE A 128 -24.05 8.68 -10.20
CA PHE A 128 -23.52 7.36 -9.91
C PHE A 128 -23.98 6.33 -10.94
N GLU A 129 -25.27 6.28 -11.22
CA GLU A 129 -25.91 5.31 -12.13
C GLU A 129 -25.48 5.48 -13.59
N LYS A 130 -25.03 6.69 -13.95
CA LYS A 130 -24.55 7.00 -15.32
C LYS A 130 -23.08 6.67 -15.50
N ILE A 131 -22.27 6.90 -14.48
CA ILE A 131 -20.82 6.70 -14.53
C ILE A 131 -20.46 5.25 -14.25
N PHE A 132 -21.07 4.64 -13.24
CA PHE A 132 -20.71 3.32 -12.73
C PHE A 132 -21.51 2.21 -13.41
N THR A 133 -21.21 1.99 -14.68
CA THR A 133 -21.83 0.92 -15.49
C THR A 133 -20.78 -0.10 -15.93
N GLN A 134 -21.22 -1.35 -16.18
CA GLN A 134 -20.36 -2.40 -16.75
C GLN A 134 -19.65 -1.91 -18.01
N ARG A 135 -20.39 -1.30 -18.94
CA ARG A 135 -19.87 -0.81 -20.22
C ARG A 135 -18.73 0.20 -20.03
N LEU A 136 -18.90 1.18 -19.14
CA LEU A 136 -17.89 2.21 -18.91
C LEU A 136 -16.68 1.67 -18.14
N LEU A 137 -16.90 0.73 -17.20
CA LEU A 137 -15.81 0.07 -16.50
C LEU A 137 -14.94 -0.77 -17.45
N ASP A 138 -15.57 -1.57 -18.31
CA ASP A 138 -14.85 -2.38 -19.30
C ASP A 138 -14.09 -1.48 -20.29
N ALA A 139 -14.74 -0.45 -20.82
CA ALA A 139 -14.10 0.52 -21.72
C ALA A 139 -12.95 1.28 -21.05
N PHE A 140 -13.08 1.66 -19.78
CA PHE A 140 -11.99 2.29 -19.03
C PHE A 140 -10.78 1.36 -18.89
N VAL A 141 -11.04 0.09 -18.57
CA VAL A 141 -9.98 -0.90 -18.40
C VAL A 141 -9.30 -1.22 -19.73
N GLU A 142 -10.03 -1.26 -20.84
CA GLU A 142 -9.45 -1.49 -22.16
C GLU A 142 -8.73 -0.28 -22.75
N ILE A 143 -9.34 0.91 -22.67
CA ILE A 143 -8.86 2.10 -23.35
C ILE A 143 -8.12 3.02 -22.38
N GLY A 144 -8.74 3.39 -21.26
CA GLY A 144 -8.18 4.34 -20.28
C GLY A 144 -6.96 3.80 -19.51
N LEU A 145 -6.79 2.48 -19.47
CA LEU A 145 -5.66 1.78 -18.84
C LEU A 145 -4.85 0.93 -19.84
N ALA A 146 -4.94 1.22 -21.15
CA ALA A 146 -4.20 0.49 -22.18
C ALA A 146 -2.68 0.48 -21.93
N ASP A 147 -2.16 1.54 -21.32
CA ASP A 147 -0.74 1.71 -20.95
C ASP A 147 -0.32 0.93 -19.69
N ARG A 148 -1.23 0.20 -19.05
CA ARG A 148 -0.99 -0.50 -17.78
C ARG A 148 -0.94 -2.01 -17.92
N SER A 149 -0.26 -2.64 -16.96
CA SER A 149 -0.13 -4.09 -16.92
C SER A 149 -1.49 -4.79 -16.75
N PRO A 150 -1.65 -6.02 -17.27
CA PRO A 150 -2.87 -6.81 -17.07
C PRO A 150 -3.25 -6.97 -15.60
N ALA A 151 -2.26 -7.16 -14.71
CA ALA A 151 -2.47 -7.25 -13.26
C ALA A 151 -3.06 -5.95 -12.66
N TYR A 152 -2.57 -4.79 -13.08
CA TYR A 152 -3.09 -3.51 -12.63
C TYR A 152 -4.53 -3.29 -13.13
N ARG A 153 -4.78 -3.60 -14.40
CA ARG A 153 -6.11 -3.54 -15.03
C ARG A 153 -7.13 -4.41 -14.30
N PHE A 154 -6.74 -5.65 -13.95
CA PHE A 154 -7.54 -6.58 -13.16
C PHE A 154 -7.87 -6.05 -11.77
N ASP A 155 -6.87 -5.56 -11.02
CA ASP A 155 -7.08 -5.02 -9.67
C ASP A 155 -7.99 -3.78 -9.69
N VAL A 156 -7.81 -2.87 -10.65
CA VAL A 156 -8.67 -1.70 -10.80
C VAL A 156 -10.11 -2.09 -11.16
N HIS A 157 -10.30 -2.99 -12.13
CA HIS A 157 -11.63 -3.51 -12.50
C HIS A 157 -12.33 -4.09 -11.27
N ARG A 158 -11.66 -5.03 -10.58
CA ARG A 158 -12.18 -5.68 -9.38
C ARG A 158 -12.59 -4.67 -8.32
N ARG A 159 -11.75 -3.67 -8.02
CA ARG A 159 -12.04 -2.67 -6.99
C ARG A 159 -13.27 -1.83 -7.32
N ILE A 160 -13.33 -1.31 -8.55
CA ILE A 160 -14.48 -0.50 -8.97
C ILE A 160 -15.72 -1.37 -9.02
N ALA A 161 -15.65 -2.58 -9.58
CA ALA A 161 -16.80 -3.47 -9.67
C ALA A 161 -17.37 -3.84 -8.29
N VAL A 162 -16.52 -4.13 -7.30
CA VAL A 162 -16.96 -4.34 -5.90
C VAL A 162 -17.65 -3.11 -5.33
N LEU A 163 -17.17 -1.90 -5.66
CA LEU A 163 -17.81 -0.66 -5.24
C LEU A 163 -19.21 -0.52 -5.87
N ILE A 164 -19.36 -0.85 -7.16
CA ILE A 164 -20.65 -0.78 -7.84
C ILE A 164 -21.65 -1.77 -7.23
N GLU A 165 -21.23 -3.02 -7.04
CA GLU A 165 -22.09 -4.09 -6.47
C GLU A 165 -22.46 -3.85 -5.00
N LYS A 166 -21.65 -3.09 -4.25
CA LYS A 166 -22.02 -2.71 -2.88
C LYS A 166 -23.05 -1.59 -2.83
N GLN A 167 -23.12 -0.76 -3.87
CA GLN A 167 -23.94 0.44 -3.92
C GLN A 167 -25.20 0.26 -4.79
N THR A 168 -25.31 -0.87 -5.47
CA THR A 168 -26.41 -1.20 -6.38
C THR A 168 -26.73 -2.68 -6.26
N ASP A 169 -27.94 -3.09 -6.64
CA ASP A 169 -28.30 -4.51 -6.76
C ASP A 169 -27.75 -5.17 -8.04
N ALA A 170 -26.84 -4.49 -8.76
CA ALA A 170 -26.26 -5.01 -9.98
C ALA A 170 -25.16 -6.03 -9.67
N ARG A 171 -25.00 -7.03 -10.55
CA ARG A 171 -23.87 -7.97 -10.54
C ARG A 171 -23.04 -7.77 -11.79
N LEU A 172 -21.77 -7.41 -11.63
CA LEU A 172 -20.89 -7.07 -12.74
C LEU A 172 -20.15 -8.31 -13.25
N LYS A 173 -19.98 -8.40 -14.57
CA LYS A 173 -19.12 -9.41 -15.18
C LYS A 173 -17.67 -9.09 -14.84
N ARG A 174 -16.96 -10.06 -14.28
CA ARG A 174 -15.54 -9.95 -13.94
C ARG A 174 -14.69 -10.23 -15.17
N ILE A 175 -13.61 -9.46 -15.31
CA ILE A 175 -12.58 -9.79 -16.29
C ILE A 175 -11.75 -11.00 -15.82
N PRO A 176 -11.23 -11.83 -16.73
CA PRO A 176 -10.39 -12.97 -16.37
C PRO A 176 -9.18 -12.55 -15.55
N GLU A 177 -8.77 -13.40 -14.61
CA GLU A 177 -7.53 -13.19 -13.88
C GLU A 177 -6.35 -13.27 -14.86
N PRO A 178 -5.46 -12.27 -14.88
CA PRO A 178 -4.33 -12.29 -15.79
C PRO A 178 -3.37 -13.42 -15.40
N ALA A 179 -2.61 -13.90 -16.39
CA ALA A 179 -1.53 -14.82 -16.10
C ALA A 179 -0.62 -14.25 -15.00
N PRO A 180 -0.16 -15.10 -14.05
CA PRO A 180 0.68 -14.65 -12.96
C PRO A 180 1.90 -13.91 -13.52
N SER A 181 2.19 -12.73 -12.99
CA SER A 181 3.39 -11.98 -13.36
C SER A 181 4.63 -12.82 -13.07
N LYS A 182 5.75 -12.52 -13.76
CA LYS A 182 7.04 -13.18 -13.52
C LYS A 182 7.32 -13.17 -12.02
N LYS A 183 7.25 -14.35 -11.40
CA LYS A 183 7.33 -14.48 -9.95
C LYS A 183 8.68 -13.94 -9.49
N MET A 184 8.67 -13.17 -8.41
CA MET A 184 9.90 -12.65 -7.82
C MET A 184 10.75 -13.85 -7.38
N VAL A 185 11.99 -13.91 -7.86
CA VAL A 185 12.96 -14.95 -7.49
C VAL A 185 13.97 -14.40 -6.49
N PRO A 186 14.62 -15.25 -5.68
CA PRO A 186 15.72 -14.84 -4.79
C PRO A 186 16.84 -14.11 -5.55
N TYR A 187 17.60 -13.31 -4.81
CA TYR A 187 18.87 -12.78 -5.30
C TYR A 187 19.92 -13.90 -5.34
N THR A 188 20.71 -13.92 -6.41
CA THR A 188 21.91 -14.75 -6.50
C THR A 188 23.02 -14.20 -5.61
N SER A 189 23.98 -15.04 -5.23
CA SER A 189 25.17 -14.61 -4.46
C SER A 189 25.95 -13.50 -5.18
N ALA A 190 26.02 -13.54 -6.51
CA ALA A 190 26.65 -12.50 -7.32
C ALA A 190 25.90 -11.15 -7.25
N GLU A 191 24.56 -11.16 -7.28
CA GLU A 191 23.76 -9.96 -7.07
C GLU A 191 23.97 -9.40 -5.65
N LEU A 192 23.97 -10.26 -4.63
CA LEU A 192 24.19 -9.85 -3.24
C LEU A 192 25.58 -9.22 -3.03
N ALA A 193 26.63 -9.78 -3.64
CA ALA A 193 27.97 -9.22 -3.57
C ALA A 193 28.04 -7.80 -4.18
N ARG A 194 27.37 -7.58 -5.32
CA ARG A 194 27.28 -6.25 -5.96
C ARG A 194 26.58 -5.21 -5.09
N PHE A 195 25.70 -5.63 -4.17
CA PHE A 195 25.03 -4.71 -3.27
C PHE A 195 25.94 -4.09 -2.23
N GLN A 196 27.03 -4.74 -1.85
CA GLN A 196 28.02 -4.10 -0.97
C GLN A 196 28.68 -2.90 -1.65
N SER A 197 29.06 -3.05 -2.92
CA SER A 197 29.61 -1.94 -3.72
C SER A 197 28.59 -0.82 -3.91
N TRP A 198 27.32 -1.16 -4.14
CA TRP A 198 26.23 -0.19 -4.22
C TRP A 198 26.03 0.62 -2.92
N ALA A 199 26.09 -0.05 -1.77
CA ALA A 199 25.95 0.61 -0.47
C ALA A 199 27.14 1.54 -0.18
N LEU A 200 28.34 1.14 -0.57
CA LEU A 200 29.55 1.96 -0.46
C LEU A 200 29.49 3.20 -1.36
N GLY A 201 28.99 3.05 -2.59
CA GLY A 201 28.89 4.12 -3.60
C GLY A 201 27.85 5.21 -3.31
N GLN A 202 27.21 5.22 -2.13
CA GLN A 202 26.25 6.26 -1.78
C GLN A 202 26.96 7.58 -1.43
N ASN A 203 26.40 8.68 -1.93
CA ASN A 203 27.02 10.01 -1.90
C ASN A 203 26.99 10.73 -0.53
N SER A 204 26.41 10.14 0.52
CA SER A 204 26.41 10.72 1.86
C SER A 204 26.33 9.65 2.94
N ASP A 205 26.85 9.94 4.14
CA ASP A 205 26.84 8.99 5.26
C ASP A 205 25.44 8.52 5.61
N ARG A 206 24.47 9.44 5.66
CA ARG A 206 23.07 9.08 5.90
C ARG A 206 22.54 8.11 4.84
N ARG A 207 22.88 8.30 3.56
CA ARG A 207 22.48 7.37 2.49
C ARG A 207 23.23 6.05 2.58
N ARG A 208 24.52 6.04 2.95
CA ARG A 208 25.31 4.82 3.22
C ARG A 208 24.70 4.02 4.36
N HIS A 209 24.42 4.64 5.50
CA HIS A 209 23.78 4.00 6.65
C HIS A 209 22.43 3.38 6.25
N ASN A 210 21.59 4.09 5.51
CA ASN A 210 20.33 3.55 5.01
C ASN A 210 20.50 2.33 4.10
N ALA A 211 21.46 2.39 3.16
CA ALA A 211 21.75 1.25 2.28
C ALA A 211 22.20 0.04 3.09
N TYR A 212 23.14 0.21 4.01
CA TYR A 212 23.64 -0.86 4.87
C TYR A 212 22.56 -1.41 5.80
N SER A 213 21.67 -0.57 6.34
CA SER A 213 20.51 -1.01 7.12
C SER A 213 19.54 -1.86 6.31
N ILE A 214 19.25 -1.49 5.05
CA ILE A 214 18.43 -2.33 4.15
C ILE A 214 19.08 -3.70 3.96
N LEU A 215 20.38 -3.72 3.66
CA LEU A 215 21.10 -4.96 3.41
C LEU A 215 21.16 -5.86 4.65
N ALA A 216 21.55 -5.30 5.79
CA ALA A 216 21.70 -6.06 7.03
C ALA A 216 20.36 -6.57 7.56
N LEU A 217 19.32 -5.74 7.58
CA LEU A 217 18.05 -6.10 8.21
C LEU A 217 17.11 -6.86 7.28
N CYS A 218 16.93 -6.41 6.04
CA CYS A 218 16.07 -7.11 5.08
C CYS A 218 16.76 -8.34 4.49
N GLY A 219 18.07 -8.24 4.22
CA GLY A 219 18.86 -9.35 3.67
C GLY A 219 19.39 -10.31 4.73
N GLY A 220 19.76 -9.83 5.91
CA GLY A 220 20.37 -10.65 6.97
C GLY A 220 19.44 -11.16 8.05
N ALA A 221 18.31 -10.49 8.30
CA ALA A 221 17.28 -10.92 9.26
C ALA A 221 15.87 -11.00 8.63
N GLY A 222 15.78 -10.85 7.31
CA GLY A 222 14.52 -10.98 6.59
C GLY A 222 13.46 -9.95 6.97
N LEU A 223 13.79 -8.80 7.56
CA LEU A 223 12.77 -7.79 7.92
C LEU A 223 12.03 -7.27 6.68
N SER A 224 10.75 -6.99 6.84
CA SER A 224 9.96 -6.27 5.84
C SER A 224 10.35 -4.79 5.83
N ALA A 225 10.02 -4.08 4.74
CA ALA A 225 10.26 -2.64 4.65
C ALA A 225 9.52 -1.85 5.76
N ALA A 226 8.36 -2.33 6.21
CA ALA A 226 7.62 -1.72 7.31
C ALA A 226 8.36 -1.90 8.64
N GLU A 227 8.81 -3.13 8.94
CA GLU A 227 9.59 -3.43 10.15
C GLU A 227 10.89 -2.62 10.18
N LEU A 228 11.63 -2.57 9.05
CA LEU A 228 12.86 -1.79 8.92
C LEU A 228 12.70 -0.32 9.32
N ILE A 229 11.58 0.31 8.95
CA ILE A 229 11.34 1.73 9.22
C ILE A 229 11.22 1.98 10.73
N ASP A 230 10.76 1.01 11.51
CA ASP A 230 10.56 1.16 12.95
C ASP A 230 11.73 0.60 13.78
N THR A 231 12.69 -0.08 13.14
CA THR A 231 13.87 -0.61 13.83
C THR A 231 14.83 0.48 14.27
N ARG A 232 15.25 0.39 15.53
CA ARG A 232 16.23 1.27 16.15
C ARG A 232 17.46 0.49 16.60
N ILE A 233 18.56 1.19 16.87
CA ILE A 233 19.83 0.59 17.35
C ILE A 233 19.60 -0.12 18.69
N GLU A 234 18.73 0.42 19.52
CA GLU A 234 18.31 -0.09 20.84
C GLU A 234 17.55 -1.42 20.74
N HIS A 235 17.07 -1.79 19.56
CA HIS A 235 16.43 -3.09 19.34
C HIS A 235 17.45 -4.19 19.00
N LEU A 236 18.73 -3.84 18.86
CA LEU A 236 19.80 -4.79 18.63
C LEU A 236 20.33 -5.31 19.97
N ALA A 237 20.54 -6.61 20.06
CA ALA A 237 21.20 -7.25 21.19
C ALA A 237 22.30 -8.18 20.67
N THR A 238 23.36 -8.33 21.46
CA THR A 238 24.46 -9.28 21.18
C THR A 238 24.76 -10.07 22.44
N ASP A 239 24.94 -11.38 22.28
CA ASP A 239 25.45 -12.28 23.33
C ASP A 239 26.96 -12.57 23.15
N GLY A 240 27.62 -11.84 22.24
CA GLY A 240 29.03 -12.03 21.89
C GLY A 240 29.23 -12.92 20.66
N VAL A 241 28.27 -13.78 20.31
CA VAL A 241 28.34 -14.68 19.14
C VAL A 241 27.26 -14.32 18.12
N HIS A 242 26.04 -14.10 18.60
CA HIS A 242 24.87 -13.81 17.79
C HIS A 242 24.44 -12.38 18.00
N ILE A 243 24.25 -11.67 16.88
CA ILE A 243 23.56 -10.38 16.88
C ILE A 243 22.10 -10.64 16.53
N THR A 244 21.18 -10.18 17.36
CA THR A 244 19.74 -10.31 17.17
C THR A 244 19.09 -8.95 17.02
N VAL A 245 17.95 -8.91 16.32
CA VAL A 245 17.09 -7.73 16.23
C VAL A 245 15.70 -8.07 16.79
N SER A 246 15.25 -7.24 17.71
CA SER A 246 13.90 -7.31 18.28
C SER A 246 12.92 -6.52 17.40
N VAL A 247 12.10 -7.24 16.65
CA VAL A 247 11.03 -6.67 15.82
C VAL A 247 9.86 -6.27 16.71
N GLN A 248 9.41 -5.03 16.59
CA GLN A 248 8.30 -4.47 17.37
C GLN A 248 6.98 -4.47 16.57
N GLY A 249 5.88 -4.08 17.22
CA GLY A 249 4.58 -3.84 16.56
C GLY A 249 3.65 -5.05 16.60
N SER A 250 2.87 -5.26 15.54
CA SER A 250 1.79 -6.25 15.51
C SER A 250 2.26 -7.71 15.55
N ARG A 251 3.53 -7.98 15.26
CA ARG A 251 4.12 -9.33 15.21
C ARG A 251 5.51 -9.33 15.87
N PRO A 252 5.56 -9.13 17.19
CA PRO A 252 6.81 -9.02 17.90
C PRO A 252 7.55 -10.36 17.87
N ARG A 253 8.85 -10.31 17.60
CA ARG A 253 9.74 -11.47 17.58
C ARG A 253 11.19 -11.03 17.63
N VAL A 254 12.06 -11.95 18.03
CA VAL A 254 13.51 -11.76 17.96
C VAL A 254 14.04 -12.58 16.79
N VAL A 255 14.85 -11.97 15.94
CA VAL A 255 15.42 -12.63 14.76
C VAL A 255 16.94 -12.49 14.78
N PRO A 256 17.71 -13.58 14.65
CA PRO A 256 19.16 -13.49 14.49
C PRO A 256 19.51 -12.87 13.12
N ILE A 257 20.53 -12.03 13.12
CA ILE A 257 21.11 -11.46 11.91
C ILE A 257 22.21 -12.42 11.45
N SER A 258 22.08 -12.90 10.21
CA SER A 258 23.09 -13.75 9.58
C SER A 258 24.48 -13.12 9.64
N THR A 259 25.49 -13.93 9.99
CA THR A 259 26.89 -13.52 10.18
C THR A 259 27.48 -12.88 8.93
N THR A 260 27.07 -13.33 7.73
CA THR A 260 27.47 -12.73 6.44
C THR A 260 27.12 -11.24 6.34
N TRP A 261 26.12 -10.79 7.09
CA TRP A 261 25.65 -9.40 7.09
C TRP A 261 26.13 -8.57 8.29
N HIS A 262 26.87 -9.15 9.23
CA HIS A 262 27.44 -8.40 10.36
C HIS A 262 28.31 -7.20 9.91
N PRO A 263 29.17 -7.31 8.87
CA PRO A 263 29.92 -6.15 8.39
C PRO A 263 29.02 -5.03 7.83
N ALA A 264 27.89 -5.38 7.21
CA ALA A 264 26.91 -4.39 6.76
C ALA A 264 26.23 -3.73 7.97
N LEU A 265 25.86 -4.51 8.99
CA LEU A 265 25.27 -3.96 10.20
C LEU A 265 26.23 -3.01 10.93
N ALA A 266 27.50 -3.37 11.07
CA ALA A 266 28.52 -2.53 11.68
C ALA A 266 28.62 -1.17 10.97
N ARG A 267 28.64 -1.16 9.64
CA ARG A 267 28.60 0.08 8.84
C ARG A 267 27.28 0.82 8.93
N ALA A 268 26.18 0.10 9.17
CA ALA A 268 24.89 0.74 9.38
C ALA A 268 24.90 1.56 10.68
N VAL A 269 25.46 1.03 11.77
CA VAL A 269 25.49 1.68 13.10
C VAL A 269 26.71 2.57 13.35
N ASP A 270 27.65 2.64 12.41
CA ASP A 270 28.94 3.31 12.59
C ASP A 270 28.79 4.75 13.14
N GLY A 271 29.54 5.04 14.20
CA GLY A 271 29.48 6.31 14.93
C GLY A 271 28.18 6.59 15.69
N ARG A 272 27.30 5.60 15.91
CA ARG A 272 25.98 5.79 16.53
C ARG A 272 25.68 4.74 17.60
N SER A 273 25.11 5.20 18.72
CA SER A 273 24.68 4.34 19.83
C SER A 273 23.15 4.26 19.98
N THR A 274 22.40 5.18 19.38
CA THR A 274 20.94 5.28 19.54
C THR A 274 20.26 5.74 18.24
N GLY A 275 18.93 5.58 18.18
CA GLY A 275 18.09 6.08 17.11
C GLY A 275 17.82 5.09 15.98
N TYR A 276 17.13 5.54 14.94
CA TYR A 276 16.66 4.67 13.87
C TYR A 276 17.81 4.11 13.02
N LEU A 277 17.71 2.83 12.65
CA LEU A 277 18.64 2.24 11.69
C LEU A 277 18.39 2.76 10.27
N PHE A 278 17.13 3.02 9.92
CA PHE A 278 16.76 3.65 8.65
C PHE A 278 16.25 5.09 8.85
N HIS A 279 16.91 6.03 8.18
CA HIS A 279 16.57 7.45 8.20
C HIS A 279 15.62 7.79 7.05
N GLY A 280 14.53 8.49 7.36
CA GLY A 280 13.61 9.01 6.36
C GLY A 280 12.79 10.16 6.93
N ASN A 281 12.16 10.95 6.06
CA ASN A 281 11.24 11.99 6.50
C ASN A 281 9.95 11.36 7.06
N ARG A 282 9.73 11.49 8.37
CA ARG A 282 8.61 10.86 9.10
C ARG A 282 7.40 11.79 9.29
N GLY A 283 7.28 12.84 8.48
CA GLY A 283 6.15 13.76 8.56
C GLY A 283 4.81 13.03 8.56
N GLU A 284 3.92 13.40 9.47
CA GLU A 284 2.63 12.74 9.75
C GLU A 284 1.75 12.59 8.49
N GLU A 285 1.91 13.51 7.53
CA GLU A 285 1.10 13.58 6.32
C GLU A 285 1.50 12.55 5.24
N TYR A 286 2.69 11.96 5.32
CA TYR A 286 3.22 11.04 4.31
C TYR A 286 4.12 9.93 4.89
N SER A 287 3.51 8.84 5.38
CA SER A 287 4.23 7.56 5.55
C SER A 287 3.40 6.43 4.94
N PRO A 288 3.89 5.72 3.90
CA PRO A 288 4.63 4.48 4.17
C PRO A 288 5.66 4.06 3.08
N ARG A 289 6.27 5.00 2.36
CA ARG A 289 7.20 4.65 1.25
C ARG A 289 8.63 5.09 1.47
N LEU A 290 9.07 5.33 2.69
CA LEU A 290 10.44 5.79 2.98
C LEU A 290 11.52 4.97 2.28
N VAL A 291 11.44 3.64 2.41
CA VAL A 291 12.37 2.71 1.75
C VAL A 291 12.23 2.78 0.23
N GLN A 292 11.00 2.82 -0.30
CA GLN A 292 10.77 2.88 -1.75
C GLN A 292 11.22 4.21 -2.36
N SER A 293 10.95 5.34 -1.71
CA SER A 293 11.37 6.68 -2.11
C SER A 293 12.90 6.74 -2.17
N TYR A 294 13.55 6.32 -1.08
CA TYR A 294 15.02 6.22 -1.01
C TYR A 294 15.59 5.37 -2.15
N LEU A 295 14.99 4.21 -2.44
CA LEU A 295 15.44 3.31 -3.52
C LEU A 295 15.14 3.87 -4.92
N SER A 296 14.05 4.62 -5.10
CA SER A 296 13.63 5.18 -6.39
C SER A 296 14.46 6.38 -6.84
N GLU A 297 15.07 7.10 -5.89
CA GLU A 297 15.95 8.23 -6.15
C GLU A 297 17.32 7.81 -6.70
N GLN A 298 17.62 6.52 -6.73
CA GLN A 298 18.96 6.02 -7.06
C GLN A 298 19.08 5.58 -8.51
N LYS A 299 20.12 6.09 -9.18
CA LYS A 299 20.50 5.69 -10.53
C LYS A 299 21.54 4.57 -10.41
N TRP A 300 21.06 3.33 -10.31
CA TRP A 300 21.92 2.14 -10.34
C TRP A 300 21.29 1.06 -11.21
N ASP A 301 22.12 0.33 -11.95
CA ASP A 301 21.65 -0.68 -12.92
C ASP A 301 20.98 -1.87 -12.22
N LEU A 302 21.47 -2.22 -11.02
CA LEU A 302 20.89 -3.28 -10.20
C LEU A 302 19.97 -2.68 -9.13
N ARG A 303 18.65 -2.80 -9.34
CA ARG A 303 17.65 -2.31 -8.38
C ARG A 303 17.56 -3.19 -7.15
N VAL A 304 17.93 -2.64 -6.00
CA VAL A 304 17.70 -3.26 -4.68
C VAL A 304 16.21 -3.22 -4.36
N SER A 305 15.69 -4.31 -3.81
CA SER A 305 14.30 -4.42 -3.33
C SER A 305 14.30 -5.07 -1.96
N ALA A 306 13.76 -4.38 -0.95
CA ALA A 306 13.61 -4.91 0.39
C ALA A 306 12.77 -6.20 0.41
N SER A 307 11.71 -6.25 -0.40
CA SER A 307 10.87 -7.45 -0.52
C SER A 307 11.60 -8.62 -1.18
N ARG A 308 12.50 -8.37 -2.15
CA ARG A 308 13.31 -9.41 -2.78
C ARG A 308 14.45 -9.86 -1.86
N LEU A 309 15.07 -8.96 -1.11
CA LEU A 309 16.05 -9.31 -0.06
C LEU A 309 15.43 -10.21 1.01
N ARG A 310 14.25 -9.83 1.51
CA ARG A 310 13.49 -10.65 2.45
C ARG A 310 13.12 -12.00 1.86
N LEU A 311 12.69 -12.06 0.60
CA LEU A 311 12.44 -13.33 -0.07
C LEU A 311 13.71 -14.20 -0.10
N THR A 312 14.87 -13.64 -0.47
CA THR A 312 16.14 -14.36 -0.47
C THR A 312 16.42 -14.96 0.90
N TRP A 313 16.28 -14.17 1.97
CA TRP A 313 16.49 -14.64 3.34
C TRP A 313 15.52 -15.75 3.74
N ILE A 314 14.23 -15.65 3.35
CA ILE A 314 13.23 -16.68 3.63
C ILE A 314 13.61 -18.00 2.95
N ILE A 315 14.00 -17.97 1.67
CA ILE A 315 14.39 -19.19 0.94
C ILE A 315 15.62 -19.82 1.57
N GLN A 316 16.61 -19.03 1.99
CA GLN A 316 17.77 -19.54 2.73
C GLN A 316 17.38 -20.29 4.01
N GLN A 317 16.31 -19.89 4.70
CA GLN A 317 15.85 -20.61 5.90
C GLN A 317 15.23 -21.96 5.57
N PHE A 318 14.56 -22.07 4.42
CA PHE A 318 14.12 -23.36 3.92
C PHE A 318 15.33 -24.23 3.55
N ASP A 319 16.31 -23.67 2.83
CA ASP A 319 17.53 -24.37 2.43
C ASP A 319 18.35 -24.86 3.65
N ASN A 320 18.29 -24.14 4.77
CA ASN A 320 18.90 -24.53 6.06
C ASN A 320 18.10 -25.61 6.85
N ASP A 321 17.05 -26.20 6.27
CA ASP A 321 16.24 -27.25 6.89
C ASP A 321 15.61 -26.85 8.24
N LEU A 322 15.29 -25.56 8.42
CA LEU A 322 14.61 -25.12 9.63
C LEU A 322 13.19 -25.73 9.72
N PRO A 323 12.76 -26.18 10.92
CA PRO A 323 11.40 -26.65 11.10
C PRO A 323 10.37 -25.58 10.72
N LEU A 324 9.26 -25.97 10.08
CA LEU A 324 8.23 -25.01 9.62
C LEU A 324 7.67 -24.13 10.74
N ALA A 325 7.57 -24.66 11.96
CA ALA A 325 7.15 -23.89 13.14
C ALA A 325 8.14 -22.74 13.45
N VAL A 326 9.44 -23.02 13.39
CA VAL A 326 10.50 -22.02 13.57
C VAL A 326 10.46 -21.02 12.43
N ILE A 327 10.35 -21.46 11.17
CA ILE A 327 10.23 -20.57 10.00
C ILE A 327 9.04 -19.61 10.16
N LYS A 328 7.87 -20.12 10.55
CA LYS A 328 6.67 -19.31 10.80
C LYS A 328 6.95 -18.22 11.83
N GLU A 329 7.62 -18.57 12.93
CA GLU A 329 7.97 -17.64 14.00
C GLU A 329 8.96 -16.57 13.54
N VAL A 330 10.14 -16.97 13.05
CA VAL A 330 11.21 -16.02 12.66
C VAL A 330 10.82 -15.15 11.45
N CYS A 331 9.99 -15.68 10.55
CA CYS A 331 9.43 -14.90 9.45
C CYS A 331 8.25 -14.02 9.89
N GLY A 332 7.64 -14.24 11.06
CA GLY A 332 6.42 -13.54 11.46
C GLY A 332 5.23 -13.82 10.53
N PHE A 333 5.12 -15.05 10.03
CA PHE A 333 3.95 -15.48 9.26
C PHE A 333 2.77 -15.73 10.21
N ILE A 334 1.58 -15.21 9.83
CA ILE A 334 0.35 -15.44 10.62
C ILE A 334 0.01 -16.93 10.59
N ASN A 335 0.04 -17.53 9.40
CA ASN A 335 -0.32 -18.92 9.17
C ASN A 335 0.69 -19.58 8.23
N LEU A 336 0.72 -20.91 8.27
CA LEU A 336 1.57 -21.71 7.38
C LEU A 336 1.10 -21.66 5.91
N ALA A 337 -0.15 -21.31 5.64
CA ALA A 337 -0.62 -21.09 4.27
C ALA A 337 0.17 -19.97 3.55
N SER A 338 0.78 -19.05 4.30
CA SER A 338 1.69 -18.04 3.76
C SER A 338 2.98 -18.63 3.15
N VAL A 339 3.30 -19.90 3.45
CA VAL A 339 4.47 -20.62 2.92
C VAL A 339 4.26 -21.09 1.48
N ASP A 340 3.02 -21.40 1.09
CA ASP A 340 2.67 -21.96 -0.23
C ASP A 340 3.28 -21.17 -1.39
N ARG A 341 3.24 -19.83 -1.27
CA ARG A 341 3.80 -18.91 -2.26
C ARG A 341 5.32 -19.07 -2.49
N TYR A 342 6.04 -19.71 -1.58
CA TYR A 342 7.49 -19.91 -1.65
C TYR A 342 7.88 -21.32 -2.12
N LEU A 343 6.98 -22.30 -2.04
CA LEU A 343 7.30 -23.72 -2.29
C LEU A 343 7.93 -23.95 -3.67
N HIS A 344 7.45 -23.24 -4.69
CA HIS A 344 7.98 -23.32 -6.06
C HIS A 344 9.42 -22.76 -6.24
N LEU A 345 9.98 -22.11 -5.21
CA LEU A 345 11.35 -21.56 -5.21
C LEU A 345 12.33 -22.39 -4.38
N ILE A 346 11.83 -23.34 -3.59
CA ILE A 346 12.64 -24.19 -2.72
C ILE A 346 13.21 -25.33 -3.59
N ALA A 347 14.47 -25.69 -3.36
CA ALA A 347 15.06 -26.84 -4.04
C ALA A 347 14.27 -28.12 -3.72
N PRO A 348 13.93 -28.95 -4.72
CA PRO A 348 13.22 -30.19 -4.48
C PRO A 348 14.07 -31.11 -3.60
N ARG A 349 13.46 -31.65 -2.55
CA ARG A 349 14.08 -32.64 -1.67
C ARG A 349 13.44 -34.00 -1.89
N PRO A 350 14.16 -35.00 -2.40
CA PRO A 350 13.59 -36.31 -2.62
C PRO A 350 13.27 -36.96 -1.28
N ALA A 351 12.09 -37.57 -1.17
CA ALA A 351 11.64 -38.21 0.07
C ALA A 351 12.61 -39.31 0.56
N GLY A 352 13.34 -39.94 -0.36
CA GLY A 352 14.35 -40.97 -0.08
C GLY A 352 15.43 -40.53 0.92
N ASP A 353 15.83 -39.26 0.88
CA ASP A 353 16.85 -38.70 1.79
C ASP A 353 16.38 -38.70 3.26
N TYR A 354 15.07 -38.82 3.48
CA TYR A 354 14.43 -38.79 4.79
C TYR A 354 13.86 -40.14 5.22
N PHE A 355 14.04 -41.22 4.44
CA PHE A 355 13.42 -42.52 4.72
C PHE A 355 13.76 -43.08 6.10
N GLU A 356 15.02 -42.99 6.55
CA GLU A 356 15.39 -43.45 7.90
C GLU A 356 14.68 -42.65 9.00
N GLN A 357 14.57 -41.32 8.83
CA GLN A 357 13.84 -40.46 9.76
C GLN A 357 12.33 -40.77 9.76
N ILE A 358 11.76 -41.02 8.57
CA ILE A 358 10.35 -41.36 8.39
C ILE A 358 10.04 -42.74 8.98
N ALA A 359 10.93 -43.71 8.78
CA ALA A 359 10.82 -45.08 9.28
C ALA A 359 11.06 -45.18 10.80
N GLY A 360 11.59 -44.13 11.42
CA GLY A 360 11.89 -44.10 12.86
C GLY A 360 13.18 -44.85 13.22
N SER A 361 14.00 -45.21 12.23
CA SER A 361 15.36 -45.71 12.45
C SER A 361 16.20 -44.54 12.96
N ALA A 362 16.58 -44.60 14.24
CA ALA A 362 17.17 -43.48 14.97
C ALA A 362 18.26 -42.72 14.18
N VAL A 363 17.95 -41.48 13.78
CA VAL A 363 18.99 -40.50 13.44
C VAL A 363 19.44 -39.88 14.75
N THR A 364 20.57 -40.35 15.27
CA THR A 364 21.32 -39.62 16.30
C THR A 364 21.63 -38.25 15.72
N ARG A 365 21.01 -37.21 16.26
CA ARG A 365 21.18 -35.82 15.82
C ARG A 365 22.28 -35.13 16.61
#